data_AF-A0A377UZJ6-F1
#
_entry.id   AF-A0A377UZJ6-F1
#
_cell.length_a   1.000
_cell.length_b   1.000
_cell.length_c   1.000
_cell.angle_alpha   90.00
_cell.angle_beta   90.00
_cell.angle_gamma   90.00
#
_symmetry.space_group_name_H-M   'P 1'
#
loop_
_entity.id
_entity.type
_entity.pdbx_description
1 polymer ?
#
loop_
_entity_poly.entity_id
_entity_poly.type
_entity_poly.pdbx_seq_one_letter_code
_entity_poly.pdbx_strand_id
1 'polypeptide(L)'
;MREARSSAPASLTADGQRGSILIVAGSATPVTKKQLQYLIANDARVCHIPVDAELLVDRKNAAEIEVNRVVQHARQCVPAQHNALFVFESALTGRLLNLQEEEQRFGLAHGEAAQNINHGLGSIVREVLNCASGEIKGLYMTGGDTMVNVLKELGATGIEMIDYVIPQTDMVRIIGGDYAGLICVGKGGLTGPEDIISIIVDRIYQEAQQ
;
A
#
# COMPACT_ATOMS: atom_id res chain seq x y z
N MET A 1 14.00 -7.62 -37.19
CA MET A 1 13.61 -7.70 -35.78
C MET A 1 14.84 -7.40 -34.94
N ARG A 2 14.88 -6.25 -34.28
CA ARG A 2 15.94 -5.95 -33.28
C ARG A 2 15.38 -6.35 -31.92
N GLU A 3 16.11 -7.19 -31.20
CA GLU A 3 15.80 -7.61 -29.84
C GLU A 3 15.71 -6.37 -28.93
N ALA A 4 14.59 -6.25 -28.22
CA ALA A 4 14.46 -5.30 -27.12
C ALA A 4 15.38 -5.78 -26.00
N ARG A 5 16.47 -5.04 -25.76
CA ARG A 5 17.29 -5.20 -24.57
C ARG A 5 16.42 -4.85 -23.36
N SER A 6 15.97 -5.86 -22.63
CA SER A 6 15.45 -5.73 -21.27
C SER A 6 16.62 -5.35 -20.36
N SER A 7 16.91 -4.05 -20.23
CA SER A 7 17.77 -3.58 -19.15
C SER A 7 16.98 -3.67 -17.85
N ALA A 8 17.39 -4.57 -16.94
CA ALA A 8 16.97 -4.48 -15.56
C ALA A 8 17.26 -3.06 -15.04
N PRO A 9 16.34 -2.39 -14.33
CA PRO A 9 16.61 -1.08 -13.78
C PRO A 9 17.83 -1.17 -12.86
N ALA A 10 18.80 -0.26 -13.06
CA ALA A 10 19.94 -0.15 -12.18
C ALA A 10 19.45 0.17 -10.76
N SER A 11 19.88 -0.61 -9.76
CA SER A 11 19.53 -0.37 -8.36
C SER A 11 20.01 1.02 -7.96
N LEU A 12 19.13 1.84 -7.40
CA LEU A 12 19.48 3.19 -6.94
C LEU A 12 20.52 3.11 -5.82
N THR A 13 21.49 4.02 -5.82
CA THR A 13 22.39 4.24 -4.67
C THR A 13 21.60 4.79 -3.48
N ALA A 14 22.09 4.60 -2.25
CA ALA A 14 21.42 5.08 -1.02
C ALA A 14 21.03 6.58 -1.05
N ASP A 15 21.78 7.43 -1.78
CA ASP A 15 21.45 8.86 -1.93
C ASP A 15 20.23 9.13 -2.83
N GLY A 16 19.87 8.19 -3.71
CA GLY A 16 18.72 8.26 -4.62
C GLY A 16 17.42 7.72 -4.02
N GLN A 17 17.44 7.20 -2.79
CA GLN A 17 16.26 6.67 -2.10
C GLN A 17 15.99 7.50 -0.83
N ARG A 18 15.70 8.80 -1.02
CA ARG A 18 15.35 9.72 0.07
C ARG A 18 13.84 9.92 0.16
N GLY A 19 13.32 9.93 1.39
CA GLY A 19 11.89 10.01 1.67
C GLY A 19 11.26 8.63 1.86
N SER A 20 10.07 8.58 2.43
CA SER A 20 9.40 7.33 2.79
C SER A 20 8.40 6.90 1.71
N ILE A 21 8.03 5.62 1.69
CA ILE A 21 7.01 5.06 0.80
C ILE A 21 5.97 4.32 1.64
N LEU A 22 4.70 4.48 1.28
CA LEU A 22 3.61 3.72 1.87
C LEU A 22 3.33 2.48 1.04
N ILE A 23 3.26 1.32 1.68
CA ILE A 23 2.97 0.02 1.08
C ILE A 23 1.72 -0.53 1.76
N VAL A 24 0.67 -0.77 0.98
CA VAL A 24 -0.65 -1.15 1.48
C VAL A 24 -1.09 -2.45 0.85
N ALA A 25 -1.34 -3.45 1.69
CA ALA A 25 -1.73 -4.78 1.26
C ALA A 25 -3.03 -5.24 1.91
N GLY A 26 -4.14 -5.09 1.17
CA GLY A 26 -5.42 -5.73 1.49
C GLY A 26 -5.59 -7.13 0.87
N SER A 27 -4.74 -7.50 -0.10
CA SER A 27 -4.79 -8.82 -0.76
C SER A 27 -4.25 -9.94 0.14
N ALA A 28 -5.10 -10.93 0.43
CA ALA A 28 -4.76 -12.12 1.22
C ALA A 28 -4.18 -13.30 0.42
N THR A 29 -3.67 -13.04 -0.80
CA THR A 29 -3.20 -14.11 -1.68
C THR A 29 -1.84 -14.66 -1.26
N PRO A 30 -1.53 -15.94 -1.55
CA PRO A 30 -0.21 -16.51 -1.28
C PRO A 30 0.94 -15.76 -1.98
N VAL A 31 0.69 -15.19 -3.16
CA VAL A 31 1.66 -14.38 -3.91
C VAL A 31 1.99 -13.10 -3.15
N THR A 32 0.98 -12.34 -2.74
CA THR A 32 1.17 -11.12 -1.94
C THR A 32 1.89 -11.42 -0.62
N LYS A 33 1.54 -12.53 0.04
CA LYS A 33 2.19 -12.97 1.28
C LYS A 33 3.70 -13.19 1.10
N LYS A 34 4.11 -13.96 0.08
CA LYS A 34 5.54 -14.19 -0.20
C LYS A 34 6.29 -12.90 -0.50
N GLN A 35 5.69 -12.02 -1.31
CA GLN A 35 6.28 -10.75 -1.68
C GLN A 35 6.52 -9.83 -0.47
N LEU A 36 5.55 -9.73 0.44
CA LEU A 36 5.72 -8.96 1.68
C LEU A 36 6.76 -9.59 2.62
N GLN A 37 6.75 -10.92 2.76
CA GLN A 37 7.75 -11.63 3.57
C GLN A 37 9.16 -11.41 3.04
N TYR A 38 9.33 -11.45 1.73
CA TYR A 38 10.60 -11.15 1.09
C TYR A 38 11.04 -9.72 1.39
N LEU A 39 10.17 -8.72 1.22
CA LEU A 39 10.50 -7.33 1.53
C LEU A 39 10.92 -7.16 2.99
N ILE A 40 10.13 -7.68 3.94
CA ILE A 40 10.39 -7.60 5.38
C ILE A 40 11.73 -8.27 5.75
N ALA A 41 12.06 -9.39 5.10
CA ALA A 41 13.29 -10.12 5.39
C ALA A 41 14.55 -9.49 4.77
N ASN A 42 14.41 -8.70 3.70
CA ASN A 42 15.54 -8.23 2.90
C ASN A 42 15.76 -6.71 2.91
N ASP A 43 14.83 -5.91 3.44
CA ASP A 43 14.97 -4.45 3.49
C ASP A 43 14.86 -3.90 4.93
N ALA A 44 15.98 -3.43 5.46
CA ALA A 44 16.07 -2.92 6.83
C ALA A 44 15.30 -1.62 7.07
N ARG A 45 14.80 -0.95 6.02
CA ARG A 45 13.99 0.27 6.13
C ARG A 45 12.51 -0.03 6.41
N VAL A 46 12.12 -1.30 6.38
CA VAL A 46 10.73 -1.70 6.56
C VAL A 46 10.27 -1.38 7.97
N CYS A 47 9.27 -0.51 8.05
CA CYS A 47 8.47 -0.29 9.23
C CYS A 47 7.16 -1.05 9.04
N HIS A 48 7.12 -2.31 9.47
CA HIS A 48 5.96 -3.17 9.33
C HIS A 48 4.98 -2.95 10.48
N ILE A 49 3.77 -2.48 10.15
CA ILE A 49 2.70 -2.20 11.09
C ILE A 49 1.48 -3.01 10.68
N PRO A 50 1.25 -4.20 11.30
CA PRO A 50 0.08 -5.02 11.04
C PRO A 50 -1.21 -4.24 11.32
N VAL A 51 -2.24 -4.47 10.52
CA VAL A 51 -3.57 -3.89 10.65
C VAL A 51 -4.55 -5.00 11.00
N ASP A 52 -5.28 -4.83 12.10
CA ASP A 52 -6.29 -5.79 12.55
C ASP A 52 -7.55 -5.66 11.71
N ALA A 53 -7.70 -6.57 10.74
CA ALA A 53 -8.85 -6.63 9.86
C ALA A 53 -10.17 -6.81 10.63
N GLU A 54 -10.18 -7.51 11.76
CA GLU A 54 -11.40 -7.79 12.52
C GLU A 54 -11.96 -6.51 13.14
N LEU A 55 -11.07 -5.66 13.67
CA LEU A 55 -11.45 -4.33 14.16
C LEU A 55 -11.93 -3.42 13.03
N LEU A 56 -11.35 -3.52 11.84
CA LEU A 56 -11.80 -2.73 10.68
C LEU A 56 -13.16 -3.16 10.14
N VAL A 57 -13.54 -4.44 10.26
CA VAL A 57 -14.89 -4.91 9.87
C VAL A 57 -15.97 -4.22 10.70
N ASP A 58 -15.75 -4.05 12.01
CA ASP A 58 -16.66 -3.33 12.91
C ASP A 58 -16.50 -1.81 12.81
N ARG A 59 -16.98 -1.26 11.69
CA ARG A 59 -16.89 0.16 11.35
C ARG A 59 -17.49 1.09 12.40
N LYS A 60 -18.49 0.64 13.16
CA LYS A 60 -19.23 1.50 14.10
C LYS A 60 -18.57 1.60 15.46
N ASN A 61 -17.87 0.55 15.91
CA ASN A 61 -17.39 0.48 17.28
C ASN A 61 -15.86 0.37 17.41
N ALA A 62 -15.17 -0.27 16.45
CA ALA A 62 -13.76 -0.63 16.62
C ALA A 62 -12.82 -0.08 15.56
N ALA A 63 -13.31 0.20 14.35
CA ALA A 63 -12.44 0.60 13.24
C ALA A 63 -11.62 1.86 13.54
N GLU A 64 -12.22 2.88 14.17
CA GLU A 64 -11.50 4.11 14.52
C GLU A 64 -10.38 3.86 15.55
N ILE A 65 -10.56 2.92 16.46
CA ILE A 65 -9.53 2.53 17.43
C ILE A 65 -8.30 1.97 16.70
N GLU A 66 -8.55 1.09 15.73
CA GLU A 66 -7.48 0.46 14.96
C GLU A 66 -6.78 1.45 14.02
N VAL A 67 -7.54 2.27 13.31
CA VAL A 67 -6.99 3.35 12.47
C VAL A 67 -6.10 4.26 13.31
N ASN A 68 -6.58 4.71 14.47
CA ASN A 68 -5.78 5.56 15.36
C ASN A 68 -4.52 4.85 15.88
N ARG A 69 -4.61 3.57 16.26
CA ARG A 69 -3.44 2.80 16.72
C ARG A 69 -2.35 2.74 15.63
N VAL A 70 -2.73 2.40 14.40
CA VAL A 70 -1.80 2.27 13.27
C VAL A 70 -1.20 3.63 12.92
N VAL A 71 -2.02 4.67 12.83
CA VAL A 71 -1.58 6.04 12.52
C VAL A 71 -0.62 6.57 13.58
N GLN A 72 -0.91 6.36 14.88
CA GLN A 72 -0.02 6.79 15.96
C GLN A 72 1.33 6.06 15.92
N HIS A 73 1.33 4.76 15.62
CA HIS A 73 2.57 4.00 15.45
C HIS A 73 3.39 4.55 14.27
N ALA A 74 2.75 4.76 13.11
CA ALA A 74 3.41 5.33 11.94
C ALA A 74 4.00 6.72 12.24
N ARG A 75 3.24 7.60 12.91
CA ARG A 75 3.70 8.95 13.31
C ARG A 75 4.93 8.91 14.22
N GLN A 76 5.06 7.91 15.08
CA GLN A 76 6.25 7.76 15.94
C GLN A 76 7.48 7.32 15.15
N CYS A 77 7.28 6.59 14.04
CA CYS A 77 8.36 6.10 13.19
C CYS A 77 8.83 7.13 12.16
N VAL A 78 7.96 8.03 11.67
CA VAL A 78 8.28 9.04 10.64
C VAL A 78 9.53 9.88 11.00
N PRO A 79 9.62 10.53 12.18
CA PRO A 79 10.79 11.36 12.52
C PRO A 79 12.09 10.56 12.70
N ALA A 80 11.98 9.28 13.06
CA ALA A 80 13.13 8.41 13.31
C ALA A 80 13.67 7.74 12.05
N GLN A 81 12.89 7.71 10.95
CA GLN A 81 13.19 6.93 9.75
C GLN A 81 12.83 7.69 8.48
N HIS A 82 13.66 8.67 8.10
CA HIS A 82 13.46 9.52 6.91
C HIS A 82 13.24 8.76 5.59
N ASN A 83 13.62 7.48 5.51
CA ASN A 83 13.50 6.64 4.30
C ASN A 83 12.72 5.34 4.57
N ALA A 84 11.75 5.37 5.49
CA ALA A 84 10.99 4.18 5.85
C ALA A 84 10.14 3.63 4.70
N LEU A 85 10.02 2.31 4.67
CA LEU A 85 8.99 1.61 3.90
C LEU A 85 7.89 1.21 4.88
N PHE A 86 6.84 2.03 4.98
CA PHE A 86 5.71 1.75 5.87
C PHE A 86 4.84 0.67 5.24
N VAL A 87 4.77 -0.50 5.88
CA VAL A 87 3.96 -1.63 5.40
C VAL A 87 2.72 -1.76 6.28
N PHE A 88 1.57 -1.41 5.72
CA PHE A 88 0.25 -1.64 6.29
C PHE A 88 -0.41 -2.83 5.61
N GLU A 89 -0.69 -3.88 6.36
CA GLU A 89 -1.26 -5.12 5.82
C GLU A 89 -2.32 -5.69 6.74
N SER A 90 -3.36 -6.30 6.15
CA SER A 90 -4.50 -6.85 6.89
C SER A 90 -4.61 -8.38 6.79
N ALA A 91 -3.60 -9.08 6.25
CA ALA A 91 -3.74 -10.48 5.84
C ALA A 91 -2.44 -11.34 5.89
N LEU A 92 -1.32 -10.80 6.38
CA LEU A 92 -0.04 -11.48 6.50
C LEU A 92 0.20 -11.99 7.92
N THR A 93 0.18 -11.11 8.93
CA THR A 93 0.58 -11.46 10.31
C THR A 93 -0.58 -11.59 11.30
N GLY A 94 -1.76 -11.09 10.94
CA GLY A 94 -3.00 -11.25 11.71
C GLY A 94 -3.76 -12.55 11.39
N ARG A 95 -4.92 -12.70 12.04
CA ARG A 95 -5.88 -13.76 11.71
C ARG A 95 -6.40 -13.55 10.29
N LEU A 96 -6.25 -14.55 9.44
CA LEU A 96 -6.91 -14.56 8.14
C LEU A 96 -8.41 -14.74 8.36
N LEU A 97 -9.19 -13.71 8.05
CA LEU A 97 -10.63 -13.71 8.26
C LEU A 97 -11.34 -14.52 7.17
N ASN A 98 -12.36 -15.27 7.59
CA ASN A 98 -13.40 -15.71 6.67
C ASN A 98 -14.43 -14.59 6.56
N LEU A 99 -14.37 -13.82 5.48
CA LEU A 99 -15.22 -12.64 5.29
C LEU A 99 -16.71 -12.96 5.36
N GLN A 100 -17.13 -14.16 4.89
CA GLN A 100 -18.53 -14.56 4.96
C GLN A 100 -19.00 -14.81 6.39
N GLU A 101 -18.14 -15.37 7.25
CA GLU A 101 -18.45 -15.55 8.68
C GLU A 101 -18.50 -14.22 9.41
N GLU A 102 -17.57 -13.30 9.12
CA GLU A 102 -17.58 -11.97 9.73
C GLU A 102 -18.79 -11.16 9.25
N GLU A 103 -19.19 -11.26 7.98
CA GLU A 103 -20.44 -10.66 7.47
C GLU A 103 -21.67 -11.17 8.24
N GLN A 104 -21.76 -12.47 8.50
CA GLN A 104 -22.85 -13.04 9.31
C GLN A 104 -22.80 -12.56 10.76
N ARG A 105 -21.61 -12.54 11.37
CA ARG A 105 -21.39 -12.13 12.76
C ARG A 105 -21.77 -10.67 12.99
N PHE A 106 -21.44 -9.78 12.05
CA PHE A 106 -21.70 -8.34 12.15
C PHE A 106 -23.02 -7.91 11.46
N GLY A 107 -23.74 -8.84 10.83
CA GLY A 107 -25.00 -8.55 10.12
C GLY A 107 -24.82 -7.66 8.89
N LEU A 108 -23.72 -7.85 8.17
CA LEU A 108 -23.32 -7.05 7.01
C LEU A 108 -23.81 -7.67 5.69
N ALA A 109 -23.94 -6.85 4.65
CA ALA A 109 -24.21 -7.33 3.31
C ALA A 109 -22.97 -8.01 2.69
N HIS A 110 -23.20 -8.84 1.67
CA HIS A 110 -22.11 -9.50 0.96
C HIS A 110 -21.12 -8.49 0.36
N GLY A 111 -19.82 -8.67 0.66
CA GLY A 111 -18.73 -7.79 0.25
C GLY A 111 -18.48 -6.62 1.20
N GLU A 112 -19.38 -6.33 2.14
CA GLU A 112 -19.27 -5.16 3.02
C GLU A 112 -18.14 -5.32 4.04
N ALA A 113 -17.83 -6.54 4.50
CA ALA A 113 -16.66 -6.76 5.36
C ALA A 113 -15.35 -6.39 4.65
N ALA A 114 -15.19 -6.83 3.39
CA ALA A 114 -14.03 -6.46 2.57
C ALA A 114 -13.98 -4.95 2.32
N GLN A 115 -15.12 -4.32 2.04
CA GLN A 115 -15.20 -2.87 1.86
C GLN A 115 -14.80 -2.11 3.13
N ASN A 116 -15.26 -2.55 4.30
CA ASN A 116 -14.90 -1.93 5.58
C ASN A 116 -13.39 -2.02 5.86
N ILE A 117 -12.77 -3.18 5.61
CA ILE A 117 -11.31 -3.34 5.72
C ILE A 117 -10.59 -2.36 4.78
N ASN A 118 -10.99 -2.30 3.51
CA ASN A 118 -10.33 -1.44 2.53
C ASN A 118 -10.56 0.07 2.82
N HIS A 119 -11.72 0.44 3.37
CA HIS A 119 -12.00 1.80 3.84
C HIS A 119 -11.11 2.18 5.04
N GLY A 120 -10.93 1.26 6.00
CA GLY A 120 -10.01 1.44 7.11
C GLY A 120 -8.56 1.60 6.66
N LEU A 121 -8.10 0.77 5.71
CA LEU A 121 -6.79 0.92 5.08
C LEU A 121 -6.64 2.28 4.38
N GLY A 122 -7.64 2.73 3.63
CA GLY A 122 -7.65 4.07 3.02
C GLY A 122 -7.58 5.20 4.04
N SER A 123 -8.29 5.06 5.16
CA SER A 123 -8.26 6.03 6.27
C SER A 123 -6.87 6.13 6.90
N ILE A 124 -6.22 4.98 7.13
CA ILE A 124 -4.83 4.93 7.63
C ILE A 124 -3.89 5.66 6.66
N VAL A 125 -3.98 5.36 5.36
CA VAL A 125 -3.11 5.98 4.34
C VAL A 125 -3.28 7.50 4.33
N ARG A 126 -4.53 7.97 4.31
CA ARG A 126 -4.85 9.41 4.31
C ARG A 126 -4.29 10.11 5.55
N GLU A 127 -4.51 9.55 6.73
CA GLU A 127 -4.04 10.14 7.98
C GLU A 127 -2.51 10.15 8.11
N VAL A 128 -1.83 9.12 7.59
CA VAL A 128 -0.36 9.08 7.56
C VAL A 128 0.19 10.10 6.57
N LEU A 129 -0.38 10.20 5.36
CA LEU A 129 -0.01 11.23 4.38
C LEU A 129 -0.19 12.65 4.93
N ASN A 130 -1.26 12.90 5.70
CA ASN A 130 -1.50 14.20 6.34
C ASN A 130 -0.42 14.58 7.34
N CYS A 131 0.20 13.60 8.01
CA CYS A 131 1.19 13.85 9.06
C CYS A 131 2.64 13.84 8.56
N ALA A 132 2.90 13.22 7.42
CA ALA A 132 4.22 13.12 6.81
C ALA A 132 4.29 13.81 5.43
N SER A 133 3.48 14.86 5.24
CA SER A 133 3.39 15.58 3.98
C SER A 133 4.76 16.12 3.54
N GLY A 134 5.18 15.78 2.32
CA GLY A 134 6.49 16.13 1.75
C GLY A 134 7.58 15.06 1.92
N GLU A 135 7.43 14.14 2.88
CA GLU A 135 8.36 13.02 3.09
C GLU A 135 7.97 11.78 2.27
N ILE A 136 6.66 11.56 2.06
CA ILE A 136 6.17 10.42 1.29
C ILE A 136 6.38 10.64 -0.21
N LYS A 137 7.13 9.73 -0.85
CA LYS A 137 7.46 9.77 -2.29
C LYS A 137 6.46 9.03 -3.16
N GLY A 138 5.73 8.09 -2.58
CA GLY A 138 4.66 7.41 -3.30
C GLY A 138 3.98 6.34 -2.48
N LEU A 139 3.02 5.70 -3.13
CA LEU A 139 2.11 4.74 -2.55
C LEU A 139 2.07 3.48 -3.42
N TYR A 140 2.43 2.34 -2.86
CA TYR A 140 2.24 1.04 -3.49
C TYR A 140 1.03 0.34 -2.86
N MET A 141 0.09 -0.11 -3.70
CA MET A 141 -1.13 -0.82 -3.29
C MET A 141 -1.22 -2.17 -4.01
N THR A 142 -1.49 -3.23 -3.24
CA THR A 142 -1.75 -4.57 -3.80
C THR A 142 -3.17 -5.06 -3.45
N GLY A 143 -3.89 -5.46 -4.50
CA GLY A 143 -5.33 -5.75 -4.46
C GLY A 143 -6.13 -4.65 -5.17
N GLY A 144 -7.03 -5.06 -6.08
CA GLY A 144 -7.85 -4.12 -6.86
C GLY A 144 -8.78 -3.29 -5.97
N ASP A 145 -9.47 -3.94 -5.03
CA ASP A 145 -10.33 -3.25 -4.07
C ASP A 145 -9.54 -2.32 -3.16
N THR A 146 -8.34 -2.73 -2.71
CA THR A 146 -7.43 -1.87 -1.94
C THR A 146 -7.16 -0.58 -2.70
N MET A 147 -6.74 -0.68 -3.96
CA MET A 147 -6.40 0.46 -4.80
C MET A 147 -7.59 1.41 -4.96
N VAL A 148 -8.76 0.89 -5.31
CA VAL A 148 -9.96 1.70 -5.55
C VAL A 148 -10.39 2.44 -4.27
N ASN A 149 -10.40 1.77 -3.13
CA ASN A 149 -10.85 2.38 -1.88
C ASN A 149 -9.84 3.40 -1.35
N VAL A 150 -8.55 3.09 -1.39
CA VAL A 150 -7.52 4.04 -0.97
C VAL A 150 -7.57 5.30 -1.84
N LEU A 151 -7.63 5.18 -3.17
CA LEU A 151 -7.73 6.34 -4.05
C LEU A 151 -9.00 7.18 -3.79
N LYS A 152 -10.14 6.55 -3.50
CA LYS A 152 -11.37 7.26 -3.10
C LYS A 152 -11.21 8.00 -1.78
N GLU A 153 -10.59 7.39 -0.77
CA GLU A 153 -10.32 8.06 0.51
C GLU A 153 -9.35 9.24 0.36
N LEU A 154 -8.44 9.17 -0.60
CA LEU A 154 -7.55 10.29 -0.96
C LEU A 154 -8.25 11.39 -1.77
N GLY A 155 -9.54 11.24 -2.07
CA GLY A 155 -10.31 12.21 -2.85
C GLY A 155 -9.94 12.24 -4.33
N ALA A 156 -9.29 11.20 -4.84
CA ALA A 156 -8.91 11.10 -6.25
C ALA A 156 -10.18 11.04 -7.14
N THR A 157 -10.20 11.88 -8.16
CA THR A 157 -11.23 11.87 -9.22
C THR A 157 -10.83 11.01 -10.41
N GLY A 158 -9.55 10.63 -10.48
CA GLY A 158 -8.99 9.79 -11.52
C GLY A 158 -7.52 9.49 -11.27
N ILE A 159 -6.92 8.77 -12.21
CA ILE A 159 -5.50 8.45 -12.26
C ILE A 159 -4.98 8.70 -13.67
N GLU A 160 -3.77 9.25 -13.76
CA GLU A 160 -3.02 9.38 -15.01
C GLU A 160 -2.07 8.19 -15.12
N MET A 161 -2.15 7.43 -16.21
CA MET A 161 -1.19 6.35 -16.48
C MET A 161 0.17 6.94 -16.85
N ILE A 162 1.21 6.59 -16.10
CA ILE A 162 2.59 7.01 -16.37
C ILE A 162 3.31 5.91 -17.15
N ASP A 163 3.37 4.71 -16.57
CA ASP A 163 4.06 3.54 -17.11
C ASP A 163 3.56 2.26 -16.41
N TYR A 164 4.24 1.14 -16.59
CA TYR A 164 4.06 -0.07 -15.80
C TYR A 164 5.41 -0.68 -15.39
N VAL A 165 5.44 -1.45 -14.30
CA VAL A 165 6.65 -2.17 -13.86
C VAL A 165 6.75 -3.51 -14.58
N ILE A 166 5.65 -4.26 -14.55
CA ILE A 166 5.38 -5.48 -15.31
C ILE A 166 3.87 -5.47 -15.68
N PRO A 167 3.38 -6.34 -16.58
CA PRO A 167 1.95 -6.43 -16.84
C PRO A 167 1.14 -6.58 -15.55
N GLN A 168 0.04 -5.83 -15.42
CA GLN A 168 -0.82 -5.75 -14.22
C GLN A 168 -0.13 -5.17 -12.97
N THR A 169 0.91 -4.34 -13.17
CA THR A 169 1.57 -3.54 -12.14
C THR A 169 1.75 -2.13 -12.70
N ASP A 170 0.72 -1.32 -12.57
CA ASP A 170 0.59 -0.03 -13.25
C ASP A 170 1.13 1.09 -12.35
N MET A 171 1.95 1.97 -12.92
CA MET A 171 2.46 3.17 -12.27
C MET A 171 1.66 4.38 -12.76
N VAL A 172 1.10 5.11 -11.81
CA VAL A 172 0.10 6.15 -12.09
C VAL A 172 0.33 7.39 -11.22
N ARG A 173 -0.27 8.50 -11.63
CA ARG A 173 -0.34 9.74 -10.86
C ARG A 173 -1.77 10.00 -10.41
N ILE A 174 -1.97 10.43 -9.17
CA ILE A 174 -3.30 10.83 -8.70
C ILE A 174 -3.78 12.11 -9.40
N ILE A 175 -5.04 12.11 -9.85
CA ILE A 175 -5.75 13.30 -10.38
C ILE A 175 -6.85 13.72 -9.39
N GLY A 176 -6.81 14.99 -8.95
CA GLY A 176 -7.79 15.57 -8.03
C GLY A 176 -7.55 15.23 -6.56
N GLY A 177 -8.29 15.89 -5.67
CA GLY A 177 -8.13 15.74 -4.21
C GLY A 177 -6.87 16.41 -3.67
N ASP A 178 -6.61 16.22 -2.37
CA ASP A 178 -5.50 16.85 -1.63
C ASP A 178 -4.13 16.27 -2.01
N TYR A 179 -4.10 15.11 -2.67
CA TYR A 179 -2.88 14.37 -3.02
C TYR A 179 -2.66 14.27 -4.53
N ALA A 180 -3.26 15.19 -5.30
CA ALA A 180 -3.02 15.30 -6.74
C ALA A 180 -1.51 15.39 -7.04
N GLY A 181 -1.05 14.61 -8.01
CA GLY A 181 0.37 14.54 -8.37
C GLY A 181 1.17 13.41 -7.69
N LEU A 182 0.65 12.78 -6.64
CA LEU A 182 1.33 11.70 -5.93
C LEU A 182 1.50 10.45 -6.82
N ILE A 183 2.71 9.88 -6.82
CA ILE A 183 3.03 8.64 -7.53
C ILE A 183 2.42 7.45 -6.80
N CYS A 184 1.67 6.64 -7.54
CA CYS A 184 1.10 5.41 -7.04
C CYS A 184 1.49 4.23 -7.93
N VAL A 185 1.64 3.05 -7.34
CA VAL A 185 1.74 1.79 -8.08
C VAL A 185 0.62 0.87 -7.62
N GLY A 186 -0.21 0.41 -8.57
CA GLY A 186 -1.28 -0.55 -8.33
C GLY A 186 -0.91 -1.92 -8.89
N LYS A 187 -1.02 -2.97 -8.07
CA LYS A 187 -0.76 -4.35 -8.52
C LYS A 187 -1.93 -5.28 -8.24
N GLY A 188 -2.20 -6.18 -9.19
CA GLY A 188 -3.03 -7.35 -8.96
C GLY A 188 -2.44 -8.29 -7.89
N GLY A 189 -3.29 -8.86 -7.03
CA GLY A 189 -2.83 -9.70 -5.91
C GLY A 189 -2.04 -10.95 -6.35
N LEU A 190 -2.26 -11.44 -7.57
CA LEU A 190 -1.77 -12.73 -8.08
C LEU A 190 -0.54 -12.65 -9.00
N THR A 191 0.02 -11.44 -9.21
CA THR A 191 1.03 -11.20 -10.25
C THR A 191 2.40 -10.84 -9.68
N GLY A 192 3.45 -11.20 -10.43
CA GLY A 192 4.83 -10.79 -10.23
C GLY A 192 5.69 -11.78 -9.44
N PRO A 193 7.03 -11.69 -9.57
CA PRO A 193 7.98 -12.48 -8.78
C PRO A 193 7.99 -12.05 -7.31
N GLU A 194 8.75 -12.76 -6.49
CA GLU A 194 8.82 -12.54 -5.04
C GLU A 194 9.51 -11.21 -4.66
N ASP A 195 10.49 -10.77 -5.45
CA ASP A 195 11.25 -9.54 -5.28
C ASP A 195 10.59 -8.30 -5.91
N ILE A 196 9.40 -8.43 -6.50
CA ILE A 196 8.76 -7.35 -7.26
C ILE A 196 8.54 -6.08 -6.45
N ILE A 197 8.32 -6.19 -5.13
CA ILE A 197 8.09 -5.01 -4.27
C ILE A 197 9.33 -4.12 -4.23
N SER A 198 10.54 -4.71 -4.21
CA SER A 198 11.79 -3.95 -4.26
C SER A 198 11.92 -3.17 -5.57
N ILE A 199 11.55 -3.80 -6.69
CA ILE A 199 11.55 -3.16 -8.02
C ILE A 199 10.52 -2.02 -8.06
N ILE A 200 9.33 -2.22 -7.50
CA ILE A 200 8.29 -1.18 -7.39
C ILE A 200 8.77 0.01 -6.57
N VAL A 201 9.40 -0.24 -5.42
CA VAL A 201 9.98 0.80 -4.56
C VAL A 201 11.01 1.63 -5.32
N ASP A 202 11.92 0.99 -6.06
CA ASP A 202 12.90 1.69 -6.89
C ASP A 202 12.26 2.55 -7.97
N ARG A 203 11.21 2.04 -8.63
CA ARG A 203 10.47 2.78 -9.67
C ARG A 203 9.76 3.99 -9.10
N ILE A 204 9.18 3.90 -7.90
CA ILE A 204 8.58 5.04 -7.21
C ILE A 204 9.62 6.12 -6.95
N TYR A 205 10.81 5.77 -6.45
CA TYR A 205 11.88 6.74 -6.22
C TYR A 205 12.37 7.41 -7.51
N GLN A 206 12.52 6.65 -8.60
CA GLN A 206 12.93 7.18 -9.91
C GLN A 206 11.91 8.20 -10.45
N GLU A 207 10.62 7.93 -10.29
CA GLU A 207 9.57 8.80 -10.79
C GLU A 207 9.35 10.03 -9.90
N ALA A 208 9.51 9.89 -8.59
CA ALA A 208 9.36 11.01 -7.64
C ALA A 208 10.49 12.05 -7.72
N GLN A 209 11.55 11.80 -8.51
CA GLN A 209 12.69 12.72 -8.73
C GLN A 209 12.57 13.55 -10.00
N GLN A 210 11.61 13.25 -10.87
CA GLN A 210 11.35 13.96 -12.13
C GLN A 210 10.41 15.15 -11.92
#